data_AF-A0A3S3NXA5-F1
#
_entry.id   AF-A0A3S3NXA5-F1
#
_cell.length_a   1.000
_cell.length_b   1.000
_cell.length_c   1.000
_cell.angle_alpha   90.00
_cell.angle_beta   90.00
_cell.angle_gamma   90.00
#
_symmetry.space_group_name_H-M   'P 1'
#
loop_
_entity.id
_entity.type
_entity.pdbx_description
1 polymer ?
#
loop_
_entity_poly.entity_id
_entity_poly.type
_entity_poly.pdbx_seq_one_letter_code
_entity_poly.pdbx_strand_id
1 'polypeptide(L)'
;MSVEMASLTPKKYQPYFKLSHELVGVWNVPYISEAYLIHGSLLRQGLTVKAVENEIIVSGAKQETKYFPTYILPNNPSMDPDMVFCKSLRDNGVFMYVTNVDDFGHLVNSDNYETNHKQNDLYEIFNNQLDWEKRYIHPNYSKNLEPDHQIEQACPDVYWFPVVTPIFCKHLIEELENYGKWSDGTNYDPRLAGGYENVPTRDIHMNQIGFEQQWLYFLREYIRPVQEKVFVGYYHDPPKSLMNFAVRYHPEEQPSLRPHHDTSTYTINIALNRPKIDYEGGGCRFIRYNCSVVDLRLGWSLMHPGRLTHYHEGLPVVKGTRYIMVSFVDP
;
A
#
# COMPACT_ATOMS: atom_id res chain seq x y z
N MET A 1 20.51 -21.08 -6.04
CA MET A 1 21.03 -22.36 -6.57
C MET A 1 20.78 -22.34 -8.06
N SER A 2 21.84 -22.27 -8.84
CA SER A 2 21.88 -22.11 -10.30
C SER A 2 21.72 -23.44 -11.05
N VAL A 3 21.58 -23.34 -12.38
CA VAL A 3 21.71 -24.37 -13.45
C VAL A 3 20.33 -24.94 -13.87
N GLU A 4 19.90 -24.96 -15.15
CA GLU A 4 20.64 -25.22 -16.38
C GLU A 4 20.02 -24.60 -17.66
N MET A 5 20.90 -24.24 -18.59
CA MET A 5 20.59 -23.87 -19.98
C MET A 5 20.33 -25.11 -20.84
N ALA A 6 19.25 -25.08 -21.63
CA ALA A 6 19.15 -25.88 -22.84
C ALA A 6 19.46 -25.00 -24.07
N SER A 7 20.56 -25.31 -24.73
CA SER A 7 21.02 -24.63 -25.96
C SER A 7 20.13 -24.97 -27.15
N LEU A 8 19.58 -23.96 -27.84
CA LEU A 8 19.12 -24.07 -29.22
C LEU A 8 19.29 -22.71 -29.92
N THR A 9 20.25 -22.64 -30.87
CA THR A 9 20.38 -21.76 -32.07
C THR A 9 19.83 -20.31 -32.04
N PRO A 10 20.54 -19.32 -32.64
CA PRO A 10 20.14 -17.91 -32.62
C PRO A 10 18.90 -17.67 -33.49
N LYS A 11 17.70 -17.81 -32.91
CA LYS A 11 16.45 -17.32 -33.50
C LYS A 11 16.25 -15.87 -33.09
N LYS A 12 16.15 -14.99 -34.10
CA LYS A 12 15.62 -13.63 -34.10
C LYS A 12 15.13 -13.15 -32.71
N TYR A 13 15.92 -12.25 -32.12
CA TYR A 13 15.56 -11.43 -30.96
C TYR A 13 14.07 -11.07 -30.96
N GLN A 14 13.31 -11.57 -29.98
CA GLN A 14 11.93 -11.16 -29.77
C GLN A 14 11.90 -9.72 -29.22
N PRO A 15 11.23 -8.78 -29.89
CA PRO A 15 11.21 -7.36 -29.49
C PRO A 15 10.40 -7.08 -28.22
N TYR A 16 9.74 -8.08 -27.62
CA TYR A 16 8.82 -7.89 -26.50
C TYR A 16 9.50 -7.22 -25.28
N PHE A 17 10.70 -7.67 -24.92
CA PHE A 17 11.49 -7.06 -23.83
C PHE A 17 12.10 -5.69 -24.19
N LYS A 18 12.10 -5.27 -25.46
CA LYS A 18 12.63 -3.95 -25.89
C LYS A 18 11.55 -2.88 -26.02
N LEU A 19 10.28 -3.27 -25.94
CA LEU A 19 9.15 -2.35 -25.84
C LEU A 19 9.14 -1.61 -24.49
N SER A 20 9.94 -2.04 -23.51
CA SER A 20 10.21 -1.28 -22.31
C SER A 20 11.30 -0.23 -22.59
N HIS A 21 10.86 1.01 -22.85
CA HIS A 21 11.61 2.26 -22.91
C HIS A 21 12.74 2.43 -23.95
N GLU A 22 13.30 1.35 -24.51
CA GLU A 22 14.36 1.46 -25.53
C GLU A 22 13.81 1.74 -26.93
N LEU A 23 12.63 1.19 -27.24
CA LEU A 23 11.95 1.38 -28.52
C LEU A 23 10.54 1.92 -28.27
N VAL A 24 10.32 3.17 -28.69
CA VAL A 24 9.06 3.91 -28.50
C VAL A 24 8.34 4.05 -29.84
N GLY A 25 7.03 3.79 -29.87
CA GLY A 25 6.24 3.91 -31.09
C GLY A 25 4.83 3.31 -30.98
N VAL A 26 4.24 3.07 -32.16
CA VAL A 26 2.94 2.40 -32.32
C VAL A 26 3.17 1.04 -32.98
N TRP A 27 2.70 -0.01 -32.33
CA TRP A 27 3.06 -1.39 -32.62
C TRP A 27 1.83 -2.19 -32.98
N ASN A 28 1.82 -2.82 -34.16
CA ASN A 28 0.80 -3.79 -34.50
C ASN A 28 1.10 -5.11 -33.77
N VAL A 29 0.20 -5.54 -32.88
CA VAL A 29 0.39 -6.69 -31.99
C VAL A 29 -0.74 -7.71 -32.15
N PRO A 30 -0.49 -9.00 -31.86
CA PRO A 30 -1.52 -10.03 -32.02
C PRO A 30 -2.53 -10.07 -30.88
N TYR A 31 -2.32 -9.37 -29.76
CA TYR A 31 -3.17 -9.41 -28.58
C TYR A 31 -3.14 -8.06 -27.85
N ILE A 32 -4.31 -7.59 -27.40
CA ILE A 32 -4.51 -6.42 -26.54
C ILE A 32 -5.60 -6.76 -25.51
N SER A 33 -5.51 -6.21 -24.30
CA SER A 33 -6.51 -6.36 -23.24
C SER A 33 -6.53 -5.10 -22.36
N GLU A 34 -7.39 -5.10 -21.32
CA GLU A 34 -7.55 -4.05 -20.30
C GLU A 34 -8.10 -2.71 -20.84
N ALA A 35 -7.33 -1.99 -21.66
CA ALA A 35 -7.67 -0.65 -22.11
C ALA A 35 -7.36 -0.47 -23.61
N TYR A 36 -8.40 -0.21 -24.41
CA TYR A 36 -8.27 0.02 -25.84
C TYR A 36 -9.37 0.93 -26.38
N LEU A 37 -9.07 1.60 -27.49
CA LEU A 37 -10.02 2.43 -28.24
C LEU A 37 -10.37 1.76 -29.57
N ILE A 38 -11.66 1.67 -29.87
CA ILE A 38 -12.16 1.12 -31.14
C ILE A 38 -12.85 2.23 -31.91
N HIS A 39 -12.47 2.38 -33.19
CA HIS A 39 -13.11 3.37 -34.05
C HIS A 39 -14.61 3.05 -34.21
N GLY A 40 -15.49 4.00 -33.87
CA GLY A 40 -16.93 3.73 -33.78
C GLY A 40 -17.61 3.31 -35.10
N SER A 41 -17.01 3.57 -36.26
CA SER A 41 -17.53 3.03 -37.53
C SER A 41 -17.47 1.50 -37.58
N LEU A 42 -16.43 0.88 -37.00
CA LEU A 42 -16.30 -0.58 -36.93
C LEU A 42 -17.47 -1.19 -36.15
N LEU A 43 -17.90 -0.54 -35.07
CA LEU A 43 -19.00 -1.00 -34.23
C LEU A 43 -20.38 -0.71 -34.84
N ARG A 44 -20.54 0.39 -35.59
CA ARG A 44 -21.85 0.78 -36.15
C ARG A 44 -22.14 0.21 -37.53
N GLN A 45 -21.12 0.16 -38.39
CA GLN A 45 -21.28 -0.17 -39.80
C GLN A 45 -20.83 -1.60 -40.10
N GLY A 46 -19.98 -2.18 -39.24
CA GLY A 46 -19.30 -3.45 -39.46
C GLY A 46 -18.25 -3.35 -40.57
N LEU A 47 -17.40 -4.37 -40.67
CA LEU A 47 -16.54 -4.57 -41.84
C LEU A 47 -17.24 -5.47 -42.84
N THR A 48 -17.27 -5.05 -44.11
CA THR A 48 -17.74 -5.93 -45.19
C THR A 48 -16.71 -7.02 -45.42
N VAL A 49 -17.05 -8.25 -45.03
CA VAL A 49 -16.18 -9.41 -45.27
C VAL A 49 -16.63 -10.03 -46.58
N LYS A 50 -15.72 -10.08 -47.57
CA LYS A 50 -15.95 -10.87 -48.77
C LYS A 50 -15.74 -12.33 -48.39
N ALA A 51 -16.77 -13.18 -48.59
CA ALA A 51 -16.65 -14.61 -48.39
C ALA A 51 -15.41 -15.13 -49.13
N VAL A 52 -14.50 -15.78 -48.41
CA VAL A 52 -13.33 -16.42 -49.00
C VAL A 52 -13.84 -17.56 -49.89
N GLU A 53 -13.47 -17.49 -51.17
CA GLU A 53 -13.83 -18.44 -52.21
C GLU A 53 -13.41 -19.86 -51.83
N ASN A 54 -14.33 -20.65 -51.28
CA ASN A 54 -14.25 -22.12 -51.28
C ASN A 54 -15.62 -22.81 -51.23
N GLU A 55 -16.73 -22.08 -51.29
CA GLU A 55 -18.04 -22.66 -51.58
C GLU A 55 -18.41 -22.39 -53.04
N ILE A 56 -18.64 -23.47 -53.78
CA ILE A 56 -19.16 -23.40 -55.15
C ILE A 56 -20.55 -22.76 -55.08
N ILE A 57 -20.64 -21.47 -55.44
CA ILE A 57 -21.91 -20.75 -55.52
C ILE A 57 -22.65 -21.22 -56.77
N VAL A 58 -23.50 -22.25 -56.61
CA VAL A 58 -24.57 -22.53 -57.56
C VAL A 58 -25.71 -21.56 -57.23
N SER A 59 -25.88 -20.54 -58.09
CA SER A 59 -26.93 -19.51 -58.06
C SER A 59 -26.74 -18.28 -57.14
N GLY A 60 -26.29 -17.18 -57.76
CA GLY A 60 -26.91 -15.84 -57.67
C GLY A 60 -27.30 -15.25 -56.31
N ALA A 61 -26.31 -14.86 -55.50
CA ALA A 61 -26.24 -13.58 -54.75
C ALA A 61 -24.99 -13.65 -53.85
N LYS A 62 -24.02 -12.74 -54.02
CA LYS A 62 -22.92 -12.61 -53.04
C LYS A 62 -23.51 -12.03 -51.76
N GLN A 63 -23.77 -12.88 -50.77
CA GLN A 63 -24.28 -12.44 -49.48
C GLN A 63 -23.12 -11.76 -48.72
N GLU A 64 -23.08 -10.43 -48.77
CA GLU A 64 -22.13 -9.65 -47.98
C GLU A 64 -22.48 -9.80 -46.50
N THR A 65 -21.62 -10.49 -45.76
CA THR A 65 -21.72 -10.57 -44.30
C THR A 65 -20.94 -9.41 -43.69
N LYS A 66 -21.58 -8.74 -42.74
CA LYS A 66 -20.94 -7.69 -41.94
C LYS A 66 -20.35 -8.30 -40.69
N TYR A 67 -19.06 -8.07 -40.50
CA TYR A 67 -18.35 -8.45 -39.30
C TYR A 67 -18.40 -7.35 -38.24
N PHE A 68 -18.62 -7.76 -36.99
CA PHE A 68 -18.52 -6.91 -35.81
C PHE A 68 -17.63 -7.62 -34.77
N PRO A 69 -16.78 -6.90 -34.02
CA PRO A 69 -16.00 -7.47 -32.93
C PRO A 69 -16.90 -8.18 -31.91
N THR A 70 -16.43 -9.33 -31.40
CA THR A 70 -17.18 -10.16 -30.45
C THR A 70 -16.25 -10.70 -29.38
N TYR A 71 -16.78 -10.89 -28.17
CA TYR A 71 -16.14 -11.54 -27.02
C TYR A 71 -16.63 -12.98 -26.82
N ILE A 72 -17.49 -13.46 -27.71
CA ILE A 72 -18.14 -14.77 -27.60
C ILE A 72 -17.93 -15.55 -28.89
N LEU A 73 -17.45 -16.79 -28.76
CA LEU A 73 -17.42 -17.79 -29.83
C LEU A 73 -18.37 -18.94 -29.48
N PRO A 74 -19.54 -19.06 -30.14
CA PRO A 74 -20.49 -20.13 -29.86
C PRO A 74 -19.88 -21.53 -30.00
N ASN A 75 -18.93 -21.69 -30.93
CA ASN A 75 -18.27 -22.97 -31.20
C ASN A 75 -17.10 -23.28 -30.23
N ASN A 76 -16.74 -22.35 -29.34
CA ASN A 76 -15.71 -22.55 -28.32
C ASN A 76 -16.00 -21.66 -27.09
N PRO A 77 -17.02 -21.99 -26.29
CA PRO A 77 -17.45 -21.15 -25.16
C PRO A 77 -16.46 -21.13 -24.00
N SER A 78 -15.47 -22.03 -23.97
CA SER A 78 -14.42 -22.07 -22.94
C SER A 78 -13.21 -21.19 -23.27
N MET A 79 -13.18 -20.56 -24.45
CA MET A 79 -12.12 -19.61 -24.79
C MET A 79 -12.31 -18.33 -23.99
N ASP A 80 -11.22 -17.83 -23.42
CA ASP A 80 -11.19 -16.56 -22.70
C ASP A 80 -11.76 -15.40 -23.55
N PRO A 81 -12.64 -14.54 -23.01
CA PRO A 81 -13.28 -13.46 -23.76
C PRO A 81 -12.31 -12.49 -24.47
N ASP A 82 -11.17 -12.16 -23.86
CA ASP A 82 -10.18 -11.26 -24.47
C ASP A 82 -9.41 -11.95 -25.59
N MET A 83 -9.12 -13.24 -25.42
CA MET A 83 -8.61 -14.08 -26.50
C MET A 83 -9.60 -14.17 -27.66
N VAL A 84 -10.90 -14.31 -27.37
CA VAL A 84 -11.96 -14.31 -28.39
C VAL A 84 -11.97 -12.99 -29.15
N PHE A 85 -11.96 -11.87 -28.43
CA PHE A 85 -11.94 -10.54 -29.01
C PHE A 85 -10.75 -10.34 -29.95
N CYS A 86 -9.55 -10.62 -29.48
CA CYS A 86 -8.34 -10.49 -30.30
C CYS A 86 -8.36 -11.44 -31.50
N LYS A 87 -8.83 -12.68 -31.30
CA LYS A 87 -8.96 -13.65 -32.40
C LYS A 87 -9.94 -13.17 -33.47
N SER A 88 -11.09 -12.68 -33.03
CA SER A 88 -12.14 -12.14 -33.89
C SER A 88 -11.59 -11.03 -34.79
N LEU A 89 -10.81 -10.10 -34.24
CA LEU A 89 -10.19 -9.02 -35.00
C LEU A 89 -9.16 -9.54 -36.02
N ARG A 90 -8.28 -10.46 -35.61
CA ARG A 90 -7.26 -11.06 -36.48
C ARG A 90 -7.86 -11.82 -37.66
N ASP A 91 -8.89 -12.63 -37.40
CA ASP A 91 -9.57 -13.42 -38.43
C ASP A 91 -10.22 -12.54 -39.51
N ASN A 92 -10.50 -11.27 -39.19
CA ASN A 92 -11.12 -10.30 -40.09
C ASN A 92 -10.14 -9.20 -40.57
N GLY A 93 -8.84 -9.41 -40.39
CA GLY A 93 -7.80 -8.50 -40.89
C GLY A 93 -7.76 -7.14 -40.19
N VAL A 94 -8.35 -7.02 -39.00
CA VAL A 94 -8.29 -5.79 -38.21
C VAL A 94 -7.02 -5.79 -37.39
N PHE A 95 -6.17 -4.78 -37.62
CA PHE A 95 -4.96 -4.58 -36.83
C PHE A 95 -5.29 -4.08 -35.42
N MET A 96 -4.54 -4.59 -34.45
CA MET A 96 -4.58 -4.15 -33.06
C MET A 96 -3.28 -3.42 -32.77
N TYR A 97 -3.38 -2.17 -32.32
CA TYR A 97 -2.22 -1.33 -32.07
C TYR A 97 -2.04 -1.07 -30.58
N VAL A 98 -0.79 -1.16 -30.12
CA VAL A 98 -0.36 -0.71 -28.79
C VAL A 98 0.58 0.47 -28.97
N THR A 99 0.43 1.50 -28.15
CA THR A 99 1.34 2.65 -28.11
C THR A 99 2.03 2.72 -26.76
N ASN A 100 3.34 2.94 -26.79
CA ASN A 100 4.16 3.28 -25.62
C ASN A 100 4.82 4.66 -25.79
N VAL A 101 4.24 5.52 -26.65
CA VAL A 101 4.71 6.88 -26.92
C VAL A 101 4.66 7.76 -25.69
N ASP A 102 3.62 7.58 -24.88
CA ASP A 102 3.40 8.28 -23.62
C ASP A 102 3.23 7.27 -22.49
N ASP A 103 3.44 7.74 -21.25
CA ASP A 103 3.05 7.00 -20.05
C ASP A 103 1.55 7.17 -19.81
N PHE A 104 0.79 6.09 -20.03
CA PHE A 104 -0.67 6.07 -19.84
C PHE A 104 -1.08 5.60 -18.44
N GLY A 105 -0.15 5.05 -17.66
CA GLY A 105 -0.41 4.47 -16.35
C GLY A 105 0.08 3.04 -16.22
N HIS A 106 -0.45 2.34 -15.22
CA HIS A 106 -0.02 1.00 -14.84
C HIS A 106 -1.23 0.07 -14.62
N LEU A 107 -0.96 -1.24 -14.59
CA LEU A 107 -1.94 -2.25 -14.24
C LEU A 107 -1.83 -2.59 -12.75
N VAL A 108 -2.97 -2.81 -12.10
CA VAL A 108 -3.03 -3.31 -10.73
C VAL A 108 -2.96 -4.84 -10.73
N ASN A 109 -2.33 -5.40 -9.71
CA ASN A 109 -2.30 -6.84 -9.48
C ASN A 109 -3.51 -7.26 -8.62
N SER A 110 -4.44 -7.99 -9.22
CA SER A 110 -5.64 -8.49 -8.54
C SER A 110 -5.58 -9.98 -8.16
N ASP A 111 -4.50 -10.69 -8.49
CA ASP A 111 -4.46 -12.16 -8.44
C ASP A 111 -4.71 -12.74 -7.05
N ASN A 112 -4.20 -12.07 -6.01
CA ASN A 112 -4.29 -12.50 -4.61
C ASN A 112 -4.93 -11.43 -3.70
N TYR A 113 -5.83 -10.61 -4.25
CA TYR A 113 -6.48 -9.56 -3.47
C TYR A 113 -7.45 -10.17 -2.44
N GLU A 114 -7.17 -9.93 -1.16
CA GLU A 114 -8.00 -10.42 -0.06
C GLU A 114 -9.24 -9.55 0.14
N THR A 115 -10.43 -10.15 0.32
CA THR A 115 -11.70 -9.42 0.48
C THR A 115 -12.38 -9.60 1.84
N ASN A 116 -11.67 -10.14 2.81
CA ASN A 116 -12.19 -10.54 4.12
C ASN A 116 -11.87 -9.54 5.25
N HIS A 117 -11.07 -8.51 4.98
CA HIS A 117 -10.77 -7.44 5.92
C HIS A 117 -11.85 -6.35 5.84
N LYS A 118 -11.94 -5.49 6.86
CA LYS A 118 -12.84 -4.33 6.83
C LYS A 118 -12.39 -3.31 5.78
N GLN A 119 -11.09 -3.19 5.59
CA GLN A 119 -10.36 -2.27 4.73
C GLN A 119 -9.28 -3.04 3.96
N ASN A 120 -9.69 -3.83 2.98
CA ASN A 120 -8.83 -4.70 2.17
C ASN A 120 -7.61 -3.97 1.57
N ASP A 121 -7.81 -2.78 0.99
CA ASP A 121 -6.75 -1.98 0.39
C ASP A 121 -5.60 -1.68 1.37
N LEU A 122 -5.85 -1.67 2.69
CA LEU A 122 -4.81 -1.43 3.69
C LEU A 122 -3.71 -2.49 3.62
N TYR A 123 -4.04 -3.73 3.24
CA TYR A 123 -3.14 -4.88 3.19
C TYR A 123 -2.35 -5.01 1.87
N GLU A 124 -2.64 -4.15 0.88
CA GLU A 124 -2.12 -4.23 -0.49
C GLU A 124 -0.74 -3.60 -0.70
N ILE A 125 -0.03 -3.28 0.38
CA ILE A 125 1.28 -2.60 0.34
C ILE A 125 2.33 -3.36 -0.50
N PHE A 126 2.19 -4.68 -0.64
CA PHE A 126 3.11 -5.53 -1.41
C PHE A 126 2.72 -5.67 -2.89
N ASN A 127 1.44 -5.91 -3.16
CA ASN A 127 0.98 -6.25 -4.51
C ASN A 127 0.78 -5.00 -5.37
N ASN A 128 0.36 -3.89 -4.76
CA ASN A 128 -0.04 -2.65 -5.42
C ASN A 128 0.57 -1.41 -4.73
N GLN A 129 1.87 -1.46 -4.44
CA GLN A 129 2.56 -0.46 -3.63
C GLN A 129 2.34 0.98 -4.14
N LEU A 130 2.39 1.21 -5.45
CA LEU A 130 2.25 2.55 -6.02
C LEU A 130 0.85 3.15 -5.77
N ASP A 131 -0.22 2.35 -5.86
CA ASP A 131 -1.57 2.79 -5.50
C ASP A 131 -1.75 2.93 -3.99
N TRP A 132 -1.14 2.01 -3.24
CA TRP A 132 -1.12 2.04 -1.79
C TRP A 132 -0.47 3.33 -1.27
N GLU A 133 0.68 3.72 -1.81
CA GLU A 133 1.40 4.95 -1.50
C GLU A 133 0.55 6.18 -1.79
N LYS A 134 -0.03 6.27 -2.99
CA LYS A 134 -0.91 7.38 -3.38
C LYS A 134 -2.10 7.55 -2.42
N ARG A 135 -2.60 6.45 -1.85
CA ARG A 135 -3.75 6.45 -0.94
C ARG A 135 -3.36 6.72 0.52
N TYR A 136 -2.25 6.16 0.97
CA TYR A 136 -1.95 6.01 2.40
C TYR A 136 -0.71 6.75 2.87
N ILE A 137 0.24 7.11 1.99
CA ILE A 137 1.39 7.92 2.35
C ILE A 137 1.06 9.41 2.24
N HIS A 138 1.49 10.17 3.23
CA HIS A 138 1.21 11.60 3.30
C HIS A 138 1.77 12.32 2.05
N PRO A 139 1.03 13.21 1.37
CA PRO A 139 1.49 13.87 0.14
C PRO A 139 2.81 14.65 0.27
N ASN A 140 3.10 15.15 1.48
CA ASN A 140 4.38 15.82 1.80
C ASN A 140 5.46 14.88 2.36
N TYR A 141 5.26 13.56 2.40
CA TYR A 141 6.22 12.62 2.98
C TYR A 141 7.60 12.71 2.31
N SER A 142 7.65 12.80 0.98
CA SER A 142 8.92 12.85 0.24
C SER A 142 9.81 14.04 0.63
N LYS A 143 9.22 15.15 1.12
CA LYS A 143 9.98 16.29 1.64
C LYS A 143 10.86 15.92 2.82
N ASN A 144 10.45 14.95 3.62
CA ASN A 144 11.27 14.43 4.73
C ASN A 144 12.61 13.88 4.26
N LEU A 145 12.70 13.42 3.00
CA LEU A 145 13.88 12.76 2.43
C LEU A 145 14.78 13.72 1.62
N GLU A 146 14.31 14.93 1.34
CA GLU A 146 15.09 15.94 0.61
C GLU A 146 16.35 16.33 1.41
N PRO A 147 17.56 16.35 0.83
CA PRO A 147 18.80 16.61 1.58
C PRO A 147 18.79 17.92 2.39
N ASP A 148 18.21 18.98 1.84
CA ASP A 148 18.20 20.32 2.44
C ASP A 148 17.02 20.56 3.39
N HIS A 149 16.05 19.63 3.44
CA HIS A 149 14.89 19.79 4.30
C HIS A 149 15.21 19.37 5.74
N GLN A 150 15.12 20.31 6.68
CA GLN A 150 15.23 20.00 8.11
C GLN A 150 13.90 19.51 8.66
N ILE A 151 13.92 18.33 9.25
CA ILE A 151 12.76 17.75 9.94
C ILE A 151 12.57 18.50 11.26
N GLU A 152 11.31 18.86 11.55
CA GLU A 152 10.93 19.56 12.76
C GLU A 152 11.32 18.75 14.02
N GLN A 153 11.86 19.42 15.04
CA GLN A 153 12.09 18.84 16.35
C GLN A 153 11.18 19.51 17.37
N ALA A 154 10.22 18.75 17.91
CA ALA A 154 9.27 19.25 18.91
C ALA A 154 9.91 19.39 20.30
N CYS A 155 10.87 18.51 20.58
CA CYS A 155 11.73 18.51 21.76
C CYS A 155 13.15 18.08 21.32
N PRO A 156 14.20 18.26 22.16
CA PRO A 156 15.55 17.80 21.83
C PRO A 156 15.56 16.32 21.44
N ASP A 157 16.07 16.01 20.23
CA ASP A 157 16.10 14.66 19.64
C ASP A 157 14.74 13.95 19.52
N VAL A 158 13.65 14.73 19.47
CA VAL A 158 12.29 14.26 19.18
C VAL A 158 11.83 14.85 17.85
N TYR A 159 11.99 14.08 16.79
CA TYR A 159 11.67 14.48 15.42
C TYR A 159 10.18 14.30 15.15
N TRP A 160 9.60 15.21 14.38
CA TRP A 160 8.16 15.23 14.10
C TRP A 160 7.91 15.47 12.60
N PHE A 161 7.35 14.48 11.91
CA PHE A 161 7.22 14.51 10.46
C PHE A 161 5.91 13.88 9.96
N PRO A 162 5.36 14.32 8.81
CA PRO A 162 4.20 13.68 8.20
C PRO A 162 4.58 12.33 7.59
N VAL A 163 3.75 11.30 7.78
CA VAL A 163 4.04 9.98 7.21
C VAL A 163 2.83 9.35 6.51
N VAL A 164 1.65 9.40 7.10
CA VAL A 164 0.45 8.73 6.55
C VAL A 164 -0.70 9.71 6.33
N THR A 165 -1.64 9.34 5.46
CA THR A 165 -2.82 10.15 5.15
C THR A 165 -3.90 10.01 6.23
N PRO A 166 -4.85 10.96 6.32
CA PRO A 166 -6.06 10.80 7.13
C PRO A 166 -6.85 9.52 6.80
N ILE A 167 -6.80 9.05 5.55
CA ILE A 167 -7.48 7.82 5.11
C ILE A 167 -6.82 6.60 5.76
N PHE A 168 -5.48 6.53 5.78
CA PHE A 168 -4.76 5.46 6.48
C PHE A 168 -5.17 5.41 7.95
N CYS A 169 -5.12 6.56 8.62
CA CYS A 169 -5.45 6.63 10.05
C CYS A 169 -6.88 6.16 10.33
N LYS A 170 -7.85 6.61 9.52
CA LYS A 170 -9.25 6.18 9.62
C LYS A 170 -9.38 4.67 9.40
N HIS A 171 -8.79 4.15 8.33
CA HIS A 171 -8.90 2.74 7.96
C HIS A 171 -8.28 1.82 9.02
N LEU A 172 -7.12 2.20 9.57
CA LEU A 172 -6.49 1.46 10.66
C LEU A 172 -7.37 1.46 11.92
N ILE A 173 -7.95 2.60 12.32
CA ILE A 173 -8.89 2.65 13.45
C ILE A 173 -10.11 1.74 13.20
N GLU A 174 -10.68 1.76 12.00
CA GLU A 174 -11.83 0.93 11.64
C GLU A 174 -11.51 -0.57 11.71
N GLU A 175 -10.31 -1.00 11.29
CA GLU A 175 -9.86 -2.38 11.47
C GLU A 175 -9.72 -2.77 12.94
N LEU A 176 -9.09 -1.91 13.73
CA LEU A 176 -8.86 -2.14 15.15
C LEU A 176 -10.18 -2.25 15.93
N GLU A 177 -11.13 -1.36 15.67
CA GLU A 177 -12.45 -1.40 16.31
C GLU A 177 -13.33 -2.54 15.76
N ASN A 178 -13.15 -2.95 14.50
CA ASN A 178 -13.80 -4.15 13.95
C ASN A 178 -13.28 -5.43 14.63
N TYR A 179 -11.99 -5.50 14.95
CA TYR A 179 -11.43 -6.58 15.76
C TYR A 179 -11.95 -6.54 17.21
N GLY A 180 -11.98 -5.36 17.82
CA GLY A 180 -12.68 -5.05 19.07
C GLY A 180 -12.10 -5.66 20.35
N LYS A 181 -11.11 -6.55 20.27
CA LYS A 181 -10.48 -7.21 21.44
C LYS A 181 -9.26 -6.43 21.93
N TRP A 182 -9.51 -5.22 22.42
CA TRP A 182 -8.52 -4.40 23.12
C TRP A 182 -8.08 -5.08 24.42
N SER A 183 -6.80 -4.97 24.77
CA SER A 183 -6.33 -5.37 26.10
C SER A 183 -7.02 -4.58 27.22
N ASP A 184 -6.98 -5.14 28.42
CA ASP A 184 -7.63 -4.56 29.60
C ASP A 184 -6.76 -3.52 30.32
N GLY A 185 -5.52 -3.28 29.84
CA GLY A 185 -4.58 -2.32 30.43
C GLY A 185 -3.99 -2.80 31.77
N THR A 186 -4.08 -4.10 32.06
CA THR A 186 -3.44 -4.70 33.25
C THR A 186 -2.04 -5.21 32.92
N ASN A 187 -1.21 -5.40 33.95
CA ASN A 187 0.15 -5.93 33.76
C ASN A 187 0.15 -7.39 33.25
N TYR A 188 -0.99 -8.06 33.17
CA TYR A 188 -1.07 -9.42 32.64
C TYR A 188 -1.48 -9.36 31.17
N ASP A 189 -0.54 -9.73 30.28
CA ASP A 189 -0.82 -9.81 28.86
C ASP A 189 -0.50 -11.21 28.32
N PRO A 190 -1.51 -12.07 28.08
CA PRO A 190 -1.30 -13.44 27.59
C PRO A 190 -0.71 -13.48 26.17
N ARG A 191 -0.67 -12.35 25.46
CA ARG A 191 -0.08 -12.22 24.12
C ARG A 191 1.44 -12.13 24.17
N LEU A 192 2.02 -11.72 25.30
CA LEU A 192 3.46 -11.56 25.48
C LEU A 192 4.12 -12.85 25.96
N ALA A 193 5.33 -13.12 25.47
CA ALA A 193 6.17 -14.19 25.99
C ALA A 193 6.54 -13.89 27.46
N GLY A 194 5.89 -14.58 28.40
CA GLY A 194 6.06 -14.37 29.84
C GLY A 194 4.85 -13.74 30.54
N GLY A 195 3.82 -13.33 29.80
CA GLY A 195 2.53 -12.94 30.38
C GLY A 195 2.52 -11.63 31.17
N TYR A 196 3.63 -10.87 31.21
CA TYR A 196 3.76 -9.69 32.06
C TYR A 196 4.23 -8.48 31.27
N GLU A 197 3.44 -7.40 31.31
CA GLU A 197 3.77 -6.12 30.74
C GLU A 197 4.12 -5.12 31.84
N ASN A 198 5.36 -4.60 31.79
CA ASN A 198 5.83 -3.67 32.82
C ASN A 198 5.06 -2.34 32.81
N VAL A 199 4.52 -1.93 31.67
CA VAL A 199 3.83 -0.63 31.50
C VAL A 199 2.64 -0.86 30.58
N PRO A 200 1.53 -1.40 31.11
CA PRO A 200 0.45 -1.86 30.26
C PRO A 200 -0.32 -0.73 29.60
N THR A 201 -0.79 -0.99 28.39
CA THR A 201 -1.70 -0.14 27.64
C THR A 201 -2.97 -0.89 27.23
N ARG A 202 -4.03 -0.16 26.91
CA ARG A 202 -5.18 -0.71 26.17
C ARG A 202 -4.87 -0.63 24.68
N ASP A 203 -4.50 -1.76 24.11
CA ASP A 203 -3.90 -1.83 22.79
C ASP A 203 -4.30 -3.09 22.02
N ILE A 204 -3.99 -3.06 20.73
CA ILE A 204 -4.04 -4.20 19.82
C ILE A 204 -2.73 -4.23 19.03
N HIS A 205 -2.06 -5.38 19.04
CA HIS A 205 -0.86 -5.63 18.26
C HIS A 205 -1.20 -5.94 16.80
N MET A 206 -0.35 -5.51 15.87
CA MET A 206 -0.59 -5.69 14.42
C MET A 206 -0.69 -7.17 14.02
N ASN A 207 -0.02 -8.07 14.72
CA ASN A 207 -0.13 -9.51 14.48
C ASN A 207 -1.54 -10.06 14.78
N GLN A 208 -2.29 -9.45 15.70
CA GLN A 208 -3.63 -9.89 16.08
C GLN A 208 -4.67 -9.66 14.98
N ILE A 209 -4.40 -8.69 14.11
CA ILE A 209 -5.22 -8.36 12.93
C ILE A 209 -4.54 -8.83 11.62
N GLY A 210 -3.45 -9.60 11.69
CA GLY A 210 -2.75 -10.08 10.49
C GLY A 210 -2.02 -8.99 9.69
N PHE A 211 -1.75 -7.82 10.29
CA PHE A 211 -1.15 -6.66 9.63
C PHE A 211 0.36 -6.49 9.93
N GLU A 212 0.98 -7.45 10.63
CA GLU A 212 2.37 -7.36 11.08
C GLU A 212 3.37 -7.26 9.92
N GLN A 213 3.24 -8.10 8.89
CA GLN A 213 4.20 -8.12 7.78
C GLN A 213 4.12 -6.82 6.96
N GLN A 214 2.92 -6.34 6.72
CA GLN A 214 2.64 -5.07 6.05
C GLN A 214 3.23 -3.91 6.85
N TRP A 215 3.07 -3.94 8.18
CA TRP A 215 3.63 -2.92 9.06
C TRP A 215 5.16 -2.94 9.10
N LEU A 216 5.79 -4.12 9.17
CA LEU A 216 7.26 -4.24 9.11
C LEU A 216 7.81 -3.73 7.78
N TYR A 217 7.12 -3.99 6.67
CA TYR A 217 7.45 -3.41 5.38
C TYR A 217 7.29 -1.88 5.38
N PHE A 218 6.22 -1.36 5.99
CA PHE A 218 6.05 0.08 6.18
C PHE A 218 7.19 0.72 6.99
N LEU A 219 7.64 0.07 8.07
CA LEU A 219 8.81 0.54 8.84
C LEU A 219 10.06 0.59 7.98
N ARG A 220 10.30 -0.45 7.18
CA ARG A 220 11.46 -0.57 6.29
C ARG A 220 11.47 0.51 5.21
N GLU A 221 10.35 0.71 4.52
CA GLU A 221 10.30 1.58 3.34
C GLU A 221 10.06 3.06 3.68
N TYR A 222 9.31 3.37 4.76
CA TYR A 222 8.90 4.76 5.03
C TYR A 222 9.49 5.35 6.31
N ILE A 223 9.84 4.54 7.31
CA ILE A 223 10.38 5.04 8.58
C ILE A 223 11.90 4.99 8.59
N ARG A 224 12.51 3.88 8.17
CA ARG A 224 13.98 3.71 8.12
C ARG A 224 14.68 4.85 7.35
N PRO A 225 14.22 5.29 6.15
CA PRO A 225 14.91 6.37 5.44
C PRO A 225 14.90 7.71 6.20
N VAL A 226 13.81 7.99 6.92
CA VAL A 226 13.73 9.18 7.78
C VAL A 226 14.66 9.05 8.98
N GLN A 227 14.66 7.87 9.61
CA GLN A 227 15.55 7.55 10.73
C GLN A 227 17.02 7.72 10.34
N GLU A 228 17.47 7.16 9.22
CA GLU A 228 18.86 7.22 8.76
C GLU A 228 19.31 8.67 8.53
N LYS A 229 18.39 9.53 8.08
CA LYS A 229 18.64 10.95 7.90
C LYS A 229 18.81 11.70 9.23
N VAL A 230 17.97 11.42 10.23
CA VAL A 230 17.99 12.18 11.51
C VAL A 230 19.00 11.65 12.52
N PHE A 231 19.26 10.34 12.51
CA PHE A 231 20.27 9.69 13.35
C PHE A 231 21.44 9.22 12.49
N VAL A 232 22.17 10.18 11.94
CA VAL A 232 23.32 9.94 11.07
C VAL A 232 24.31 8.98 11.74
N GLY A 233 24.64 7.90 11.04
CA GLY A 233 25.56 6.87 11.51
C GLY A 233 24.88 5.64 12.12
N TYR A 234 23.56 5.65 12.30
CA TYR A 234 22.78 4.46 12.66
C TYR A 234 22.14 3.85 11.41
N TYR A 235 22.41 2.57 11.15
CA TYR A 235 21.90 1.83 9.99
C TYR A 235 21.52 0.39 10.38
N HIS A 236 20.31 -0.03 9.99
CA HIS A 236 19.84 -1.41 10.15
C HIS A 236 18.73 -1.72 9.11
N ASP A 237 18.99 -2.67 8.21
CA ASP A 237 18.02 -3.11 7.20
C ASP A 237 17.92 -4.65 7.16
N PRO A 238 16.72 -5.25 7.38
CA PRO A 238 15.48 -4.59 7.78
C PRO A 238 15.51 -4.15 9.26
N PRO A 239 14.81 -3.04 9.61
CA PRO A 239 14.59 -2.71 11.01
C PRO A 239 13.80 -3.83 11.69
N LYS A 240 14.13 -4.14 12.95
CA LYS A 240 13.44 -5.16 13.73
C LYS A 240 12.45 -4.51 14.68
N SER A 241 11.20 -4.94 14.66
CA SER A 241 10.22 -4.49 15.65
C SER A 241 9.31 -5.65 16.03
N LEU A 242 9.41 -6.08 17.29
CA LEU A 242 8.55 -7.13 17.86
C LEU A 242 7.27 -6.54 18.47
N MET A 243 7.28 -5.24 18.79
CA MET A 243 6.17 -4.57 19.46
C MET A 243 5.63 -3.47 18.53
N ASN A 244 4.61 -3.83 17.76
CA ASN A 244 3.89 -2.93 16.86
C ASN A 244 2.43 -2.96 17.26
N PHE A 245 1.93 -1.88 17.83
CA PHE A 245 0.60 -1.87 18.44
C PHE A 245 -0.03 -0.49 18.39
N ALA A 246 -1.35 -0.48 18.26
CA ALA A 246 -2.14 0.73 18.36
C ALA A 246 -2.69 0.83 19.78
N VAL A 247 -2.60 2.01 20.39
CA VAL A 247 -3.08 2.29 21.74
C VAL A 247 -4.32 3.16 21.68
N ARG A 248 -5.29 2.88 22.55
CA ARG A 248 -6.50 3.69 22.76
C ARG A 248 -6.52 4.27 24.17
N TYR A 249 -6.56 5.60 24.26
CA TYR A 249 -6.76 6.30 25.52
C TYR A 249 -8.17 6.88 25.62
N HIS A 250 -8.84 6.66 26.75
CA HIS A 250 -10.18 7.16 27.04
C HIS A 250 -10.31 7.49 28.55
N PRO A 251 -11.02 8.58 28.94
CA PRO A 251 -11.17 9.00 30.33
C PRO A 251 -11.71 7.94 31.29
N GLU A 252 -12.66 7.13 30.81
CA GLU A 252 -13.32 6.09 31.60
C GLU A 252 -12.59 4.73 31.57
N GLU A 253 -11.52 4.64 30.79
CA GLU A 253 -10.71 3.43 30.65
C GLU A 253 -9.29 3.71 31.15
N GLN A 254 -8.33 3.83 30.25
CA GLN A 254 -6.96 4.24 30.54
C GLN A 254 -6.72 5.63 29.92
N PRO A 255 -6.69 6.72 30.71
CA PRO A 255 -6.56 8.07 30.16
C PRO A 255 -5.11 8.50 29.90
N SER A 256 -4.14 7.87 30.55
CA SER A 256 -2.74 8.29 30.59
C SER A 256 -1.80 7.09 30.65
N LEU A 257 -0.50 7.36 30.46
CA LEU A 257 0.56 6.36 30.64
C LEU A 257 1.65 6.91 31.56
N ARG A 258 1.99 6.15 32.59
CA ARG A 258 2.98 6.56 33.59
C ARG A 258 4.38 6.76 32.98
N PRO A 259 5.26 7.54 33.63
CA PRO A 259 6.65 7.68 33.21
C PRO A 259 7.38 6.35 32.98
N HIS A 260 8.00 6.18 31.81
CA HIS A 260 8.73 4.97 31.44
C HIS A 260 9.81 5.22 30.36
N HIS A 261 10.61 4.17 30.12
CA HIS A 261 11.45 4.03 28.92
C HIS A 261 10.87 2.93 28.04
N ASP A 262 11.08 3.07 26.75
CA ASP A 262 10.71 2.04 25.79
C ASP A 262 11.82 1.00 25.68
N THR A 263 11.42 -0.23 25.37
CA THR A 263 12.37 -1.29 25.04
C THR A 263 12.67 -1.19 23.54
N SER A 264 13.36 -0.14 23.13
CA SER A 264 13.73 0.15 21.74
C SER A 264 15.02 0.93 21.66
N THR A 265 15.71 0.88 20.51
CA THR A 265 16.73 1.87 20.19
C THR A 265 16.05 3.20 19.90
N TYR A 266 15.02 3.19 19.05
CA TYR A 266 14.14 4.33 18.82
C TYR A 266 12.67 3.88 18.73
N THR A 267 11.78 4.78 19.11
CA THR A 267 10.34 4.59 19.07
C THR A 267 9.74 5.53 18.05
N ILE A 268 8.75 5.05 17.30
CA ILE A 268 7.84 5.91 16.55
C ILE A 268 6.45 5.94 17.20
N ASN A 269 5.79 7.09 17.13
CA ASN A 269 4.45 7.31 17.66
C ASN A 269 3.65 8.17 16.67
N ILE A 270 2.72 7.55 15.95
CA ILE A 270 1.89 8.20 14.93
C ILE A 270 0.52 8.52 15.50
N ALA A 271 0.10 9.78 15.39
CA ALA A 271 -1.26 10.17 15.78
C ALA A 271 -2.29 9.75 14.74
N LEU A 272 -3.31 8.99 15.17
CA LEU A 272 -4.33 8.42 14.28
C LEU A 272 -5.64 9.21 14.27
N ASN A 273 -5.86 10.15 15.19
CA ASN A 273 -7.03 11.01 15.19
C ASN A 273 -6.73 12.42 15.71
N ARG A 274 -7.72 13.32 15.64
CA ARG A 274 -7.51 14.78 15.73
C ARG A 274 -7.72 15.28 17.16
N PRO A 275 -6.75 16.02 17.73
CA PRO A 275 -6.94 16.72 18.99
C PRO A 275 -8.00 17.81 18.83
N LYS A 276 -8.73 18.11 19.91
CA LYS A 276 -9.82 19.10 20.01
C LYS A 276 -11.05 18.82 19.13
N ILE A 277 -11.07 17.71 18.40
CA ILE A 277 -12.21 17.25 17.61
C ILE A 277 -12.63 15.86 18.08
N ASP A 278 -11.70 14.90 18.05
CA ASP A 278 -11.97 13.51 18.40
C ASP A 278 -11.64 13.24 19.89
N TYR A 279 -10.74 14.01 20.49
CA TYR A 279 -10.39 13.99 21.92
C TYR A 279 -9.90 15.35 22.45
N GLU A 280 -9.96 15.55 23.78
CA GLU A 280 -9.36 16.71 24.47
C GLU A 280 -8.28 16.23 25.48
N GLY A 281 -7.22 17.02 25.65
CA GLY A 281 -6.04 16.64 26.44
C GLY A 281 -5.07 15.77 25.64
N GLY A 282 -4.35 14.88 26.33
CA GLY A 282 -3.38 14.00 25.70
C GLY A 282 -2.05 14.67 25.35
N GLY A 283 -1.20 13.92 24.66
CA GLY A 283 0.17 14.32 24.31
C GLY A 283 1.21 13.35 24.84
N CYS A 284 2.48 13.77 24.74
CA CYS A 284 3.63 13.06 25.29
C CYS A 284 4.54 14.08 25.98
N ARG A 285 4.99 13.80 27.20
CA ARG A 285 5.95 14.66 27.91
C ARG A 285 7.27 13.93 28.12
N PHE A 286 8.35 14.52 27.64
CA PHE A 286 9.71 14.07 27.85
C PHE A 286 10.28 14.74 29.11
N ILE A 287 10.34 13.98 30.20
CA ILE A 287 10.52 14.50 31.56
C ILE A 287 11.90 15.12 31.74
N ARG A 288 12.95 14.47 31.23
CA ARG A 288 14.34 14.98 31.31
C ARG A 288 14.51 16.36 30.69
N TYR A 289 13.68 16.70 29.70
CA TYR A 289 13.74 17.98 28.99
C TYR A 289 12.66 18.96 29.44
N ASN A 290 11.78 18.56 30.35
CA ASN A 290 10.55 19.28 30.71
C ASN A 290 9.80 19.80 29.47
N CYS A 291 9.73 18.97 28.43
CA CYS A 291 9.17 19.33 27.14
C CYS A 291 7.96 18.45 26.85
N SER A 292 6.85 19.08 26.45
CA SER A 292 5.60 18.39 26.13
C SER A 292 5.24 18.61 24.67
N VAL A 293 4.94 17.53 23.96
CA VAL A 293 4.35 17.56 22.63
C VAL A 293 2.86 17.29 22.78
N VAL A 294 2.07 18.33 22.57
CA VAL A 294 0.59 18.31 22.61
C VAL A 294 0.04 18.59 21.21
N ASP A 295 -1.27 18.45 21.03
CA ASP A 295 -1.94 18.72 19.75
C ASP A 295 -1.30 17.97 18.57
N LEU A 296 -1.01 16.67 18.75
CA LEU A 296 -0.36 15.88 17.71
C LEU A 296 -1.19 15.90 16.42
N ARG A 297 -0.50 16.13 15.29
CA ARG A 297 -1.07 16.29 13.96
C ARG A 297 -1.45 14.92 13.40
N LEU A 298 -2.68 14.80 12.89
CA LEU A 298 -3.17 13.56 12.27
C LEU A 298 -2.21 13.07 11.18
N GLY A 299 -1.79 11.80 11.28
CA GLY A 299 -0.90 11.16 10.31
C GLY A 299 0.57 11.56 10.41
N TRP A 300 0.95 12.33 11.44
CA TRP A 300 2.35 12.66 11.73
C TRP A 300 2.92 11.71 12.77
N SER A 301 4.20 11.40 12.63
CA SER A 301 4.98 10.55 13.51
C SER A 301 5.92 11.38 14.38
N LEU A 302 5.94 11.10 15.68
CA LEU A 302 7.09 11.42 16.54
C LEU A 302 8.09 10.29 16.45
N MET A 303 9.38 10.61 16.41
CA MET A 303 10.48 9.67 16.47
C MET A 303 11.50 10.13 17.51
N HIS A 304 11.81 9.27 18.47
CA HIS A 304 12.74 9.57 19.56
C HIS A 304 13.50 8.32 20.03
N PRO A 305 14.68 8.44 20.64
CA PRO A 305 15.34 7.33 21.32
C PRO A 305 14.44 6.67 22.37
N GLY A 306 14.47 5.34 22.50
CA GLY A 306 13.62 4.62 23.46
C GLY A 306 14.22 4.49 24.87
N ARG A 307 15.53 4.28 24.92
CA ARG A 307 16.28 4.03 26.16
C ARG A 307 17.11 5.22 26.62
N LEU A 308 17.49 5.19 27.90
CA LEU A 308 18.43 6.08 28.59
C LEU A 308 18.00 7.56 28.71
N THR A 309 17.70 8.23 27.59
CA THR A 309 17.61 9.69 27.54
C THR A 309 16.18 10.24 27.44
N HIS A 310 15.22 9.47 26.95
CA HIS A 310 13.86 9.96 26.70
C HIS A 310 12.85 9.30 27.66
N TYR A 311 13.09 9.46 28.95
CA TYR A 311 12.12 9.07 29.98
C TYR A 311 10.86 9.94 29.82
N HIS A 312 9.74 9.32 29.48
CA HIS A 312 8.55 10.03 29.01
C HIS A 312 7.25 9.48 29.58
N GLU A 313 6.20 10.29 29.55
CA GLU A 313 4.86 9.95 30.01
C GLU A 313 3.78 10.33 28.99
N GLY A 314 2.70 9.56 28.97
CA GLY A 314 1.50 9.86 28.19
C GLY A 314 0.58 10.77 28.99
N LEU A 315 0.41 12.02 28.53
CA LEU A 315 -0.44 13.00 29.19
C LEU A 315 -1.93 12.57 29.16
N PRO A 316 -2.73 12.92 30.19
CA PRO A 316 -4.09 12.44 30.33
C PRO A 316 -5.02 12.99 29.25
N VAL A 317 -5.80 12.09 28.64
CA VAL A 317 -6.99 12.42 27.84
C VAL A 317 -8.15 12.67 28.78
N VAL A 318 -8.82 13.82 28.64
CA VAL A 318 -9.90 14.25 29.54
C VAL A 318 -11.29 14.11 28.91
N LYS A 319 -11.37 13.96 27.59
CA LYS A 319 -12.62 13.77 26.86
C LYS A 319 -12.37 13.07 25.53
N GLY A 320 -13.33 12.27 25.08
CA GLY A 320 -13.25 11.56 23.81
C GLY A 320 -12.18 10.47 23.84
N THR A 321 -11.82 9.97 22.65
CA THR A 321 -10.92 8.83 22.52
C THR A 321 -9.71 9.23 21.69
N ARG A 322 -8.50 8.96 22.17
CA ARG A 322 -7.25 9.20 21.43
C ARG A 322 -6.69 7.88 20.93
N TYR A 323 -6.35 7.81 19.64
CA TYR A 323 -5.67 6.67 19.05
C TYR A 323 -4.26 7.05 18.58
N ILE A 324 -3.29 6.19 18.86
CA ILE A 324 -1.93 6.30 18.36
C ILE A 324 -1.43 4.95 17.87
N MET A 325 -0.55 4.94 16.88
CA MET A 325 0.20 3.75 16.45
C MET A 325 1.64 3.86 16.93
N VAL A 326 2.11 2.86 17.69
CA VAL A 326 3.43 2.86 18.31
C VAL A 326 4.25 1.68 17.78
N SER A 327 5.55 1.89 17.59
CA SER A 327 6.47 0.79 17.31
C SER A 327 7.79 0.98 18.03
N PHE A 328 8.22 -0.09 18.71
CA PHE A 328 9.50 -0.17 19.38
C PHE A 328 10.52 -0.80 18.44
N VAL A 329 11.32 0.04 17.80
CA VAL A 329 12.23 -0.39 16.74
C VAL A 329 13.63 -0.61 17.30
N ASP A 330 14.20 -1.74 16.88
CA ASP A 330 15.51 -2.26 17.27
C ASP A 330 15.69 -2.38 18.80
N PRO A 331 14.87 -3.23 19.46
CA PRO A 331 14.86 -3.45 20.91
C PRO A 331 16.14 -4.05 21.51
#